data_AF-A0A1W6C0C6-F1
#
_entry.id   AF-A0A1W6C0C6-F1
#
_cell.length_a   1.000
_cell.length_b   1.000
_cell.length_c   1.000
_cell.angle_alpha   90.00
_cell.angle_beta   90.00
_cell.angle_gamma   90.00
#
_symmetry.space_group_name_H-M   'P 1'
#
loop_
_entity.id
_entity.type
_entity.pdbx_description
1 polymer ?
#
loop_
_entity_poly.entity_id
_entity_poly.type
_entity_poly.pdbx_seq_one_letter_code
_entity_poly.pdbx_strand_id
1 'polypeptide(L)'
;MVLEDAQVAPPADPTRVVQLAAIKDLQNVNALANGGSVPIAVAGLTVIYGENGAGKSGYSRVFKHACRARDRREPILPNANLDPKTAGVAQAVFEVVIDGTATDLAWQYGIAAPEPLSDISIFDTHCARAYIDNHGDFAYAPYGLDILEGLVGACNKLKLRATQEKTANAPSDAAYSVLAKEQTAVATTLLGIPTKTNSKHIEALATLSQA
;
A
#
# COMPACT_ATOMS: atom_id res chain seq x y z
N MET A 1 11.95 -5.34 -16.32
CA MET A 1 12.67 -5.79 -15.11
C MET A 1 11.97 -7.07 -14.69
N VAL A 2 12.56 -8.22 -14.98
CA VAL A 2 11.98 -9.53 -14.69
C VAL A 2 12.11 -9.74 -13.18
N LEU A 3 10.99 -9.97 -12.49
CA LEU A 3 11.00 -10.32 -11.08
C LEU A 3 11.64 -11.71 -10.99
N GLU A 4 12.71 -11.86 -10.19
CA GLU A 4 13.31 -13.17 -9.90
C GLU A 4 12.30 -14.04 -9.16
N ASP A 5 12.24 -15.34 -9.44
CA ASP A 5 11.26 -16.29 -8.88
C ASP A 5 11.24 -16.31 -7.33
N ALA A 6 12.28 -15.82 -6.66
CA ALA A 6 12.32 -15.63 -5.21
C ALA A 6 11.38 -14.51 -4.69
N GLN A 7 10.79 -13.72 -5.59
CA GLN A 7 9.82 -12.65 -5.29
C GLN A 7 8.38 -13.07 -5.55
N VAL A 8 8.15 -14.26 -6.13
CA VAL A 8 6.83 -14.84 -6.33
C VAL A 8 6.61 -15.88 -5.23
N ALA A 9 5.57 -15.66 -4.42
CA ALA A 9 5.26 -16.57 -3.33
C ALA A 9 4.81 -17.93 -3.89
N PRO A 10 5.31 -19.07 -3.36
CA PRO A 10 4.69 -20.36 -3.62
C PRO A 10 3.22 -20.31 -3.15
N PRO A 11 2.29 -20.97 -3.86
CA PRO A 11 0.90 -21.02 -3.45
C PRO A 11 0.80 -21.75 -2.12
N ALA A 12 0.18 -21.10 -1.12
CA ALA A 12 -0.13 -21.74 0.15
C ALA A 12 -1.11 -22.90 -0.08
N ASP A 13 -0.92 -24.02 0.62
CA ASP A 13 -1.91 -25.09 0.66
C ASP A 13 -3.09 -24.63 1.54
N PRO A 14 -4.28 -24.38 0.97
CA PRO A 14 -5.40 -23.82 1.71
C PRO A 14 -5.96 -24.77 2.79
N THR A 15 -5.49 -26.02 2.85
CA THR A 15 -5.96 -27.03 3.82
C THR A 15 -5.06 -27.19 5.04
N ARG A 16 -3.80 -26.74 4.96
CA ARG A 16 -2.82 -26.87 6.05
C ARG A 16 -2.93 -25.71 7.03
N VAL A 17 -2.92 -26.01 8.33
CA VAL A 17 -2.83 -25.00 9.39
C VAL A 17 -1.44 -25.03 10.02
N VAL A 18 -0.72 -23.92 9.92
CA VAL A 18 0.59 -23.73 10.56
C VAL A 18 0.49 -22.68 11.67
N GLN A 19 0.80 -23.07 12.90
CA GLN A 19 0.82 -22.17 14.06
C GLN A 19 2.23 -22.06 14.61
N LEU A 20 2.66 -20.85 14.96
CA LEU A 20 3.96 -20.62 15.57
C LEU A 20 3.89 -20.77 17.10
N ALA A 21 4.73 -21.61 17.67
CA ALA A 21 4.79 -21.88 19.11
C ALA A 21 6.03 -21.27 19.78
N ALA A 22 7.17 -21.23 19.08
CA ALA A 22 8.36 -20.55 19.57
C ALA A 22 9.37 -20.27 18.46
N ILE A 23 10.31 -19.38 18.76
CA ILE A 23 11.63 -19.35 18.11
C ILE A 23 12.67 -19.71 19.17
N LYS A 24 13.59 -20.62 18.86
CA LYS A 24 14.61 -21.11 19.79
C LYS A 24 15.95 -21.30 19.08
N ASP A 25 16.98 -21.60 19.88
CA ASP A 25 18.34 -21.86 19.42
C ASP A 25 18.88 -20.77 18.48
N LEU A 26 18.57 -19.51 18.76
CA LEU A 26 19.07 -18.40 17.95
C LEU A 26 20.60 -18.38 18.01
N GLN A 27 21.25 -18.24 16.86
CA GLN A 27 22.70 -18.10 16.75
C GLN A 27 23.05 -16.93 15.83
N ASN A 28 24.01 -16.10 16.22
CA ASN A 28 24.56 -15.02 15.40
C ASN A 28 23.51 -14.00 14.90
N VAL A 29 22.46 -13.75 15.68
CA VAL A 29 21.42 -12.77 15.35
C VAL A 29 21.64 -11.48 16.12
N ASN A 30 22.22 -10.46 15.48
CA ASN A 30 22.59 -9.20 16.13
C ASN A 30 23.32 -9.45 17.47
N ALA A 31 22.99 -8.71 18.51
CA ALA A 31 23.51 -8.91 19.87
C ALA A 31 22.60 -9.83 20.72
N LEU A 32 21.72 -10.62 20.10
CA LEU A 32 20.91 -11.60 20.84
C LEU A 32 21.81 -12.70 21.41
N ALA A 33 21.43 -13.20 22.58
CA ALA A 33 22.12 -14.30 23.21
C ALA A 33 22.01 -15.57 22.36
N ASN A 34 23.14 -16.21 22.10
CA ASN A 34 23.18 -17.52 21.45
C ASN A 34 22.45 -18.55 22.32
N GLY A 35 21.62 -19.39 21.69
CA GLY A 35 20.73 -20.33 22.39
C GLY A 35 19.46 -19.68 22.97
N GLY A 36 19.24 -18.39 22.71
CA GLY A 36 18.04 -17.70 23.16
C GLY A 36 16.75 -18.31 22.59
N SER A 37 15.65 -18.13 23.32
CA SER A 37 14.33 -18.58 22.90
C SER A 37 13.25 -17.57 23.31
N VAL A 38 12.22 -17.44 22.47
CA VAL A 38 11.01 -16.67 22.74
C VAL A 38 9.80 -17.54 22.45
N PRO A 39 9.00 -17.88 23.49
CA PRO A 39 7.74 -18.59 23.30
C PRO A 39 6.68 -17.66 22.70
N ILE A 40 5.79 -18.23 21.90
CA ILE A 40 4.67 -17.56 21.25
C ILE A 40 3.42 -18.38 21.55
N ALA A 41 2.39 -17.72 22.07
CA ALA A 41 1.12 -18.39 22.31
C ALA A 41 0.53 -18.84 20.97
N VAL A 42 0.30 -20.15 20.83
CA VAL A 42 -0.29 -20.76 19.63
C VAL A 42 -1.70 -20.24 19.31
N ALA A 43 -2.35 -19.63 20.29
CA ALA A 43 -3.64 -18.96 20.17
C ALA A 43 -3.62 -17.63 20.93
N GLY A 44 -4.30 -16.63 20.36
CA GLY A 44 -4.44 -15.29 20.95
C GLY A 44 -3.35 -14.31 20.51
N LEU A 45 -2.99 -13.39 21.39
CA LEU A 45 -2.04 -12.32 21.14
C LEU A 45 -0.81 -12.47 22.04
N THR A 46 0.37 -12.54 21.44
CA THR A 46 1.65 -12.48 22.17
C THR A 46 2.27 -11.10 22.02
N VAL A 47 2.55 -10.42 23.13
CA VAL A 47 3.18 -9.09 23.14
C VAL A 47 4.61 -9.21 23.66
N ILE A 48 5.59 -8.91 22.80
CA ILE A 48 7.01 -8.87 23.17
C ILE A 48 7.42 -7.40 23.36
N TYR A 49 7.78 -7.02 24.58
CA TYR A 49 8.18 -5.66 24.94
C TYR A 49 9.48 -5.66 25.75
N GLY A 50 10.10 -4.49 25.85
CA GLY A 50 11.38 -4.31 26.55
C GLY A 50 12.03 -2.99 26.17
N GLU A 51 13.15 -2.66 26.78
CA GLU A 51 13.87 -1.41 26.53
C GLU A 51 14.44 -1.31 25.11
N ASN A 52 14.79 -0.10 24.70
CA ASN A 52 15.53 0.12 23.47
C ASN A 52 16.88 -0.59 23.56
N GLY A 53 17.26 -1.33 22.51
CA GLY A 53 18.47 -2.17 22.53
C GLY A 53 18.28 -3.58 23.08
N ALA A 54 17.12 -3.93 23.65
CA ALA A 54 16.84 -5.28 24.17
C ALA A 54 16.73 -6.39 23.09
N GLY A 55 16.98 -6.07 21.80
CA GLY A 55 17.02 -7.07 20.73
C GLY A 55 15.69 -7.39 20.04
N LYS A 56 14.57 -6.72 20.39
CA LYS A 56 13.25 -6.89 19.74
C LYS A 56 13.30 -6.85 18.21
N SER A 57 14.00 -5.86 17.65
CA SER A 57 14.18 -5.73 16.20
C SER A 57 15.00 -6.88 15.59
N GLY A 58 15.87 -7.53 16.36
CA GLY A 58 16.61 -8.71 15.92
C GLY A 58 15.67 -9.89 15.63
N TYR A 59 14.74 -10.18 16.54
CA TYR A 59 13.70 -11.18 16.32
C TYR A 59 12.83 -10.84 15.10
N SER A 60 12.40 -9.58 14.98
CA SER A 60 11.60 -9.12 13.83
C SER A 60 12.30 -9.40 12.49
N ARG A 61 13.62 -9.17 12.39
CA ARG A 61 14.38 -9.46 11.16
C ARG A 61 14.45 -10.95 10.86
N VAL A 62 14.64 -11.80 11.88
CA VAL A 62 14.61 -13.26 11.70
C VAL A 62 13.25 -13.70 11.14
N PHE A 63 12.15 -13.21 11.71
CA PHE A 63 10.82 -13.49 11.20
C PHE A 63 10.62 -13.03 9.74
N LYS A 64 11.08 -11.83 9.38
CA LYS A 64 10.95 -11.31 8.01
C LYS A 64 11.67 -12.19 6.97
N HIS A 65 12.83 -12.74 7.33
CA HIS A 65 13.63 -13.55 6.41
C HIS A 65 13.24 -15.02 6.39
N ALA A 66 12.71 -15.56 7.49
CA ALA A 66 12.28 -16.94 7.58
C ALA A 66 10.84 -17.16 7.07
N CYS A 67 9.96 -16.22 7.37
CA CYS A 67 8.54 -16.33 7.06
C CYS A 67 8.16 -15.45 5.84
N ARG A 68 6.87 -15.42 5.50
CA ARG A 68 6.36 -14.57 4.41
C ARG A 68 6.32 -13.11 4.83
N ALA A 69 7.23 -12.30 4.28
CA ALA A 69 7.25 -10.85 4.43
C ALA A 69 7.53 -10.19 3.09
N ARG A 70 6.87 -9.06 2.81
CA ARG A 70 7.09 -8.28 1.56
C ARG A 70 8.35 -7.42 1.62
N ASP A 71 8.76 -6.99 2.81
CA ASP A 71 10.00 -6.24 3.00
C ASP A 71 11.07 -7.08 3.72
N ARG A 72 12.08 -7.49 2.96
CA ARG A 72 13.26 -8.24 3.42
C ARG A 72 14.56 -7.44 3.24
N ARG A 73 14.49 -6.12 3.11
CA ARG A 73 15.67 -5.29 2.78
C ARG A 73 16.68 -5.21 3.92
N GLU A 74 16.23 -5.30 5.17
CA GLU A 74 17.11 -5.21 6.33
C GLU A 74 17.91 -6.51 6.52
N PRO A 75 19.25 -6.51 6.37
CA PRO A 75 20.04 -7.70 6.61
C PRO A 75 20.11 -8.03 8.10
N ILE A 76 20.28 -9.32 8.42
CA ILE A 76 20.61 -9.74 9.78
C ILE A 76 22.12 -9.68 9.92
N LEU A 77 22.58 -8.73 10.71
CA LEU A 77 23.99 -8.57 11.05
C LEU A 77 24.32 -9.37 12.31
N PRO A 78 25.54 -9.96 12.41
CA PRO A 78 26.00 -10.60 13.63
C PRO A 78 26.28 -9.57 14.75
N ASN A 79 26.68 -10.06 15.92
CA ASN A 79 27.00 -9.19 17.06
C ASN A 79 28.20 -8.29 16.73
N ALA A 80 27.99 -6.98 16.77
CA ALA A 80 29.01 -5.97 16.45
C ALA A 80 30.22 -5.98 17.41
N ASN A 81 30.09 -6.62 18.58
CA ASN A 81 31.17 -6.76 19.55
C ASN A 81 32.11 -7.94 19.26
N LEU A 82 31.79 -8.79 18.28
CA LEU A 82 32.61 -9.93 17.88
C LEU A 82 33.49 -9.56 16.69
N ASP A 83 34.65 -10.22 16.56
CA ASP A 83 35.49 -10.08 15.36
C ASP A 83 34.67 -10.55 14.14
N PRO A 84 34.50 -9.71 13.10
CA PRO A 84 33.77 -10.09 11.88
C PRO A 84 34.27 -11.40 11.25
N LYS A 85 35.54 -11.77 11.44
CA LYS A 85 36.13 -13.02 10.95
C LYS A 85 35.64 -14.26 11.70
N THR A 86 35.09 -14.08 12.89
CA THR A 86 34.57 -15.14 13.77
C THR A 86 33.05 -15.18 13.79
N ALA A 87 32.39 -14.21 13.17
CA ALA A 87 30.95 -14.11 13.14
C ALA A 87 30.35 -15.18 12.21
N GLY A 88 29.48 -16.03 12.77
CA GLY A 88 28.73 -17.02 12.01
C GLY A 88 27.52 -16.44 11.29
N VAL A 89 26.88 -17.26 10.47
CA VAL A 89 25.61 -16.93 9.81
C VAL A 89 24.47 -17.02 10.83
N ALA A 90 23.50 -16.12 10.72
CA ALA A 90 22.30 -16.13 11.54
C ALA A 90 21.50 -17.44 11.35
N GLN A 91 21.14 -18.09 12.46
CA GLN A 91 20.37 -19.34 12.48
C GLN A 91 19.34 -19.31 13.60
N ALA A 92 18.27 -20.09 13.45
CA ALA A 92 17.26 -20.31 14.48
C ALA A 92 16.50 -21.61 14.20
N VAL A 93 15.79 -22.09 15.22
CA VAL A 93 14.79 -23.17 15.08
C VAL A 93 13.42 -22.57 15.36
N PHE A 94 12.48 -22.77 14.43
CA PHE A 94 11.09 -22.41 14.59
C PHE A 94 10.32 -23.62 15.09
N GLU A 95 9.73 -23.51 16.28
CA GLU A 95 8.81 -24.52 16.77
C GLU A 95 7.41 -24.16 16.28
N VAL A 96 6.83 -25.04 15.48
CA VAL A 96 5.52 -24.85 14.87
C VAL A 96 4.60 -26.03 15.15
N VAL A 97 3.30 -25.81 15.09
CA VAL A 97 2.28 -26.86 15.08
C VAL A 97 1.69 -26.90 13.69
N ILE A 98 1.88 -28.01 12.98
CA ILE A 98 1.36 -28.25 11.63
C ILE A 98 0.26 -29.30 11.76
N ASP A 99 -0.99 -28.93 11.47
CA ASP A 99 -2.16 -29.81 11.57
C ASP A 99 -2.24 -30.57 12.90
N GLY A 100 -1.90 -29.88 14.00
CA GLY A 100 -1.91 -30.42 15.36
C GLY A 100 -0.62 -31.14 15.79
N THR A 101 0.38 -31.29 14.90
CA THR A 101 1.65 -31.95 15.21
C THR A 101 2.78 -30.93 15.42
N ALA A 102 3.39 -30.96 16.60
CA ALA A 102 4.57 -30.13 16.90
C ALA A 102 5.77 -30.55 16.04
N THR A 103 6.38 -29.58 15.36
CA THR A 103 7.48 -29.76 14.42
C THR A 103 8.51 -28.66 14.62
N ASP A 104 9.80 -29.03 14.64
CA ASP A 104 10.91 -28.09 14.64
C ASP A 104 11.41 -27.87 13.22
N LEU A 105 11.49 -26.60 12.82
CA LEU A 105 11.96 -26.17 11.50
C LEU A 105 13.26 -25.38 11.64
N ALA A 106 14.37 -26.01 11.27
CA ALA A 106 15.66 -25.35 11.25
C ALA A 106 15.73 -24.34 10.11
N TRP A 107 16.22 -23.13 10.41
CA TRP A 107 16.34 -22.05 9.46
C TRP A 107 17.72 -21.40 9.54
N GLN A 108 18.26 -21.01 8.38
CA GLN A 108 19.51 -20.30 8.25
C GLN A 108 19.37 -19.13 7.28
N TYR A 109 19.94 -17.99 7.65
CA TYR A 109 19.92 -16.78 6.84
C TYR A 109 20.66 -16.97 5.50
N GLY A 110 20.04 -16.52 4.41
CA GLY A 110 20.59 -16.65 3.05
C GLY A 110 20.31 -17.99 2.36
N ILE A 111 19.64 -18.93 3.05
CA ILE A 111 19.17 -20.20 2.48
C ILE A 111 17.65 -20.16 2.35
N ALA A 112 17.10 -20.94 1.41
CA ALA A 112 15.65 -21.11 1.28
C ALA A 112 15.06 -21.59 2.61
N ALA A 113 14.04 -20.86 3.09
CA ALA A 113 13.38 -21.20 4.34
C ALA A 113 12.55 -22.49 4.21
N PRO A 114 12.36 -23.25 5.30
CA PRO A 114 11.40 -24.36 5.33
C PRO A 114 10.03 -23.90 4.83
N GLU A 115 9.48 -24.67 3.88
CA GLU A 115 8.25 -24.32 3.17
C GLU A 115 7.05 -24.00 4.10
N PRO A 116 6.83 -24.70 5.23
CA PRO A 116 5.72 -24.36 6.14
C PRO A 116 5.79 -22.94 6.74
N LEU A 117 6.98 -22.34 6.84
CA LEU A 117 7.10 -20.96 7.33
C LEU A 117 6.54 -19.93 6.35
N SER A 118 6.32 -20.31 5.09
CA SER A 118 5.70 -19.43 4.09
C SER A 118 4.20 -19.19 4.33
N ASP A 119 3.54 -20.02 5.13
CA ASP A 119 2.15 -19.83 5.56
C ASP A 119 2.02 -18.76 6.66
N ILE A 120 3.12 -18.44 7.34
CA ILE A 120 3.16 -17.43 8.40
C ILE A 120 3.46 -16.07 7.78
N SER A 121 2.52 -15.13 7.88
CA SER A 121 2.69 -13.77 7.35
C SER A 121 3.19 -12.79 8.42
N ILE A 122 4.28 -12.09 8.12
CA ILE A 122 4.90 -11.10 9.00
C ILE A 122 4.60 -9.70 8.48
N PHE A 123 4.11 -8.86 9.38
CA PHE A 123 3.71 -7.50 9.08
C PHE A 123 4.46 -6.50 9.97
N ASP A 124 4.97 -5.45 9.34
CA ASP A 124 5.55 -4.29 10.00
C ASP A 124 5.21 -3.00 9.24
N THR A 125 5.62 -1.85 9.79
CA THR A 125 5.34 -0.54 9.19
C THR A 125 5.89 -0.40 7.76
N HIS A 126 7.03 -1.02 7.45
CA HIS A 126 7.58 -0.97 6.08
C HIS A 126 6.82 -1.90 5.13
N CYS A 127 6.39 -3.09 5.57
CA CYS A 127 5.50 -3.96 4.80
C CYS A 127 4.17 -3.26 4.47
N ALA A 128 3.61 -2.47 5.39
CA ALA A 128 2.37 -1.73 5.16
C ALA A 128 2.48 -0.71 4.01
N ARG A 129 3.63 -0.04 3.86
CA ARG A 129 3.87 0.87 2.71
C ARG A 129 3.87 0.12 1.37
N ALA A 130 4.43 -1.09 1.35
CA ALA A 130 4.39 -1.96 0.17
C ALA A 130 2.96 -2.43 -0.20
N TYR A 131 1.98 -2.36 0.71
CA TYR A 131 0.57 -2.59 0.38
C TYR A 131 -0.10 -1.41 -0.34
N ILE A 132 0.40 -0.18 -0.13
CA ILE A 132 -0.15 1.04 -0.73
C ILE A 132 0.51 1.31 -2.10
N ASP A 133 1.81 1.03 -2.21
CA ASP A 133 2.61 1.45 -3.36
C ASP A 133 2.66 0.42 -4.51
N ASN A 134 2.23 -0.84 -4.32
CA ASN A 134 2.47 -1.92 -5.29
C ASN A 134 1.19 -2.67 -5.71
N HIS A 135 0.89 -2.66 -7.01
CA HIS A 135 -0.23 -3.35 -7.65
C HIS A 135 0.02 -4.87 -7.72
N GLY A 136 -0.41 -5.63 -6.71
CA GLY A 136 -0.34 -7.11 -6.75
C GLY A 136 -1.54 -7.74 -6.06
N ASP A 137 -1.98 -8.91 -6.55
CA ASP A 137 -3.16 -9.63 -6.04
C ASP A 137 -3.06 -9.91 -4.54
N PHE A 138 -4.14 -9.58 -3.82
CA PHE A 138 -4.23 -9.64 -2.36
C PHE A 138 -5.11 -10.82 -1.94
N ALA A 139 -4.60 -11.70 -1.06
CA ALA A 139 -5.41 -12.74 -0.42
C ALA A 139 -6.22 -12.20 0.78
N TYR A 140 -5.84 -11.05 1.34
CA TYR A 140 -6.53 -10.39 2.46
C TYR A 140 -6.09 -8.92 2.57
N ALA A 141 -7.06 -8.02 2.83
CA ALA A 141 -6.82 -6.59 3.08
C ALA A 141 -6.81 -6.31 4.59
N PRO A 142 -5.78 -5.66 5.15
CA PRO A 142 -5.74 -5.30 6.57
C PRO A 142 -6.91 -4.38 6.95
N TYR A 143 -7.42 -4.53 8.18
CA TYR A 143 -8.46 -3.65 8.73
C TYR A 143 -7.98 -2.19 8.72
N GLY A 144 -8.75 -1.29 8.11
CA GLY A 144 -8.43 0.13 7.93
C GLY A 144 -7.89 0.50 6.55
N LEU A 145 -7.49 -0.48 5.71
CA LEU A 145 -7.11 -0.20 4.31
C LEU A 145 -8.36 0.08 3.43
N ASP A 146 -9.51 -0.44 3.85
CA ASP A 146 -10.84 -0.19 3.27
C ASP A 146 -11.24 1.29 3.30
N ILE A 147 -10.69 2.07 4.23
CA ILE A 147 -10.91 3.52 4.31
C ILE A 147 -10.40 4.23 3.05
N LEU A 148 -9.29 3.77 2.46
CA LEU A 148 -8.74 4.34 1.23
C LEU A 148 -9.64 4.05 0.03
N GLU A 149 -10.14 2.81 -0.08
CA GLU A 149 -11.16 2.47 -1.09
C GLU A 149 -12.45 3.26 -0.88
N GLY A 150 -12.89 3.42 0.37
CA GLY A 150 -14.05 4.24 0.73
C GLY A 150 -13.88 5.71 0.33
N LEU A 151 -12.69 6.28 0.52
CA LEU A 151 -12.36 7.63 0.10
C LEU A 151 -12.38 7.77 -1.42
N VAL A 152 -11.79 6.82 -2.16
CA VAL A 152 -11.85 6.79 -3.63
C VAL A 152 -13.31 6.71 -4.09
N GLY A 153 -14.12 5.87 -3.46
CA GLY A 153 -15.55 5.76 -3.73
C GLY A 153 -16.31 7.07 -3.49
N ALA A 154 -16.01 7.78 -2.39
CA ALA A 154 -16.61 9.07 -2.07
C ALA A 154 -16.22 10.14 -3.11
N CYS A 155 -14.93 10.24 -3.47
CA CYS A 155 -14.44 11.15 -4.50
C CYS A 155 -15.10 10.90 -5.86
N ASN A 156 -15.25 9.64 -6.26
CA ASN A 156 -15.93 9.28 -7.52
C ASN A 156 -17.42 9.66 -7.51
N LYS A 157 -18.12 9.43 -6.38
CA LYS A 157 -19.52 9.86 -6.23
C LYS A 157 -19.65 11.39 -6.32
N LEU A 158 -18.74 12.13 -5.69
CA LEU A 158 -18.72 13.60 -5.76
C LEU A 158 -18.49 14.07 -7.20
N LYS A 159 -17.48 13.50 -7.88
CA LYS A 159 -17.17 13.80 -9.29
C LYS A 159 -18.37 13.57 -10.20
N LEU A 160 -19.08 12.45 -10.01
CA LEU A 160 -20.27 12.13 -10.79
C LEU A 160 -21.36 13.19 -10.60
N ARG A 161 -21.68 13.55 -9.34
CA ARG A 161 -22.69 14.57 -9.03
C ARG A 161 -22.33 15.93 -9.61
N ALA A 162 -21.09 16.39 -9.41
CA ALA A 162 -20.63 17.67 -9.94
C ALA A 162 -20.66 17.71 -11.47
N THR A 163 -20.32 16.60 -12.14
CA THR A 163 -20.39 16.52 -13.61
C THR A 163 -21.83 16.55 -14.10
N GLN A 164 -22.74 15.82 -13.44
CA GLN A 164 -24.16 15.83 -13.75
C GLN A 164 -24.77 17.22 -13.58
N GLU A 165 -24.46 17.90 -12.48
CA GLU A 165 -24.95 19.25 -12.20
C GLU A 165 -24.42 20.27 -13.20
N LYS A 166 -23.14 20.17 -13.58
CA LYS A 166 -22.54 20.98 -14.65
C LYS A 166 -23.28 20.80 -15.98
N THR A 167 -23.63 19.57 -16.33
CA THR A 167 -24.36 19.29 -17.58
C THR A 167 -25.81 19.76 -17.51
N ALA A 168 -26.49 19.54 -16.38
CA ALA A 168 -27.89 19.95 -16.18
C ALA A 168 -28.05 21.48 -16.19
N ASN A 169 -27.06 22.20 -15.67
CA ASN A 169 -27.05 23.67 -15.61
C ASN A 169 -26.17 24.29 -16.71
N ALA A 170 -25.99 23.60 -17.83
CA ALA A 170 -25.27 24.18 -18.97
C ALA A 170 -25.99 25.46 -19.41
N PRO A 171 -25.30 26.61 -19.48
CA PRO A 171 -25.91 27.85 -19.94
C PRO A 171 -26.45 27.65 -21.36
N SER A 172 -27.69 28.09 -21.58
CA SER A 172 -28.37 27.98 -22.86
C SER A 172 -28.43 29.34 -23.54
N ASP A 173 -27.90 29.42 -24.75
CA ASP A 173 -28.02 30.60 -25.61
C ASP A 173 -29.36 30.66 -26.36
N ALA A 174 -30.30 29.73 -26.07
CA ALA A 174 -31.57 29.63 -26.78
C ALA A 174 -32.39 30.93 -26.71
N ALA A 175 -32.40 31.61 -25.56
CA ALA A 175 -33.07 32.89 -25.36
C ALA A 175 -32.46 34.03 -26.21
N TYR A 176 -31.19 33.89 -26.61
CA TYR A 176 -30.47 34.85 -27.43
C TYR A 176 -30.37 34.43 -28.89
N SER A 177 -31.05 33.35 -29.29
CA SER A 177 -30.95 32.80 -30.65
C SER A 177 -31.41 33.79 -31.73
N VAL A 178 -32.36 34.68 -31.41
CA VAL A 178 -32.81 35.77 -32.28
C VAL A 178 -31.70 36.79 -32.53
N LEU A 179 -30.88 37.09 -31.51
CA LEU A 179 -29.75 38.02 -31.62
C LEU A 179 -28.60 37.48 -32.47
N ALA A 180 -28.55 36.19 -32.77
CA ALA A 180 -27.48 35.57 -33.56
C ALA A 180 -27.93 35.12 -34.97
N LYS A 181 -29.23 34.93 -35.20
CA LYS A 181 -29.76 34.35 -36.45
C LYS A 181 -30.38 35.37 -37.41
N GLU A 182 -30.85 36.51 -36.92
CA GLU A 182 -31.38 37.57 -37.79
C GLU A 182 -30.23 38.47 -38.29
N GLN A 183 -30.26 38.92 -39.55
CA GLN A 183 -29.24 39.85 -40.09
C GLN A 183 -29.42 41.29 -39.58
N THR A 184 -29.53 41.46 -38.27
CA THR A 184 -29.54 42.79 -37.64
C THR A 184 -28.11 43.32 -37.50
N ALA A 185 -27.98 44.64 -37.37
CA ALA A 185 -26.70 45.27 -37.06
C ALA A 185 -26.12 44.75 -35.73
N VAL A 186 -26.97 44.41 -34.76
CA VAL A 186 -26.60 43.81 -33.47
C VAL A 186 -26.01 42.40 -33.65
N ALA A 187 -26.66 41.55 -34.44
CA ALA A 187 -26.22 40.18 -34.69
C ALA A 187 -24.87 40.10 -35.41
N THR A 188 -24.68 40.95 -36.42
CA THR A 188 -23.44 41.03 -37.19
C THR A 188 -22.26 41.42 -36.30
N THR A 189 -22.47 42.34 -35.36
CA THR A 189 -21.45 42.78 -34.40
C THR A 189 -21.15 41.71 -33.34
N LEU A 190 -22.16 40.99 -32.85
CA LEU A 190 -22.00 39.91 -31.86
C LEU A 190 -21.21 38.71 -32.38
N LEU A 191 -21.35 38.35 -33.67
CA LEU A 191 -20.70 37.17 -34.25
C LEU A 191 -19.18 37.30 -34.42
N GLY A 192 -18.61 38.50 -34.34
CA GLY A 192 -17.20 38.68 -34.67
C GLY A 192 -16.46 39.82 -33.97
N ILE A 193 -17.06 40.50 -32.98
CA ILE A 193 -16.59 41.71 -32.28
C ILE A 193 -15.15 42.10 -32.71
N PRO A 194 -15.01 42.96 -33.73
CA PRO A 194 -13.70 43.27 -34.29
C PRO A 194 -12.78 43.89 -33.23
N THR A 195 -11.47 43.65 -33.33
CA THR A 195 -10.46 44.22 -32.42
C THR A 195 -10.40 45.74 -32.40
N LYS A 196 -11.05 46.42 -33.36
CA LYS A 196 -11.16 47.89 -33.46
C LYS A 196 -12.49 48.44 -32.92
N THR A 197 -13.31 47.62 -32.26
CA THR A 197 -14.62 48.03 -31.76
C THR A 197 -14.49 49.08 -30.65
N ASN A 198 -15.22 50.19 -30.79
CA ASN A 198 -15.26 51.28 -29.81
C ASN A 198 -16.47 51.11 -28.87
N SER A 199 -16.31 51.38 -27.56
CA SER A 199 -17.40 51.33 -26.56
C SER A 199 -18.66 52.08 -27.01
N LYS A 200 -18.49 53.28 -27.59
CA LYS A 200 -19.62 54.09 -28.07
C LYS A 200 -20.44 53.40 -29.17
N HIS A 201 -19.80 52.54 -29.97
CA HIS A 201 -20.48 51.79 -31.02
C HIS A 201 -21.35 50.66 -30.45
N ILE A 202 -20.88 50.00 -29.38
CA ILE A 202 -21.66 48.98 -28.67
C ILE A 202 -22.83 49.61 -27.90
N GLU A 203 -22.59 50.75 -27.23
CA GLU A 203 -23.63 51.48 -26.51
C GLU A 203 -24.79 51.91 -27.43
N ALA A 204 -24.48 52.34 -28.65
CA ALA A 204 -25.49 52.72 -29.64
C ALA A 204 -26.33 51.54 -30.16
N LEU A 205 -25.77 50.31 -30.14
CA LEU A 205 -26.48 49.09 -30.52
C LEU A 205 -27.29 48.48 -29.37
N ALA A 206 -27.08 48.97 -28.14
CA ALA A 206 -27.76 48.50 -26.92
C ALA A 206 -29.02 49.33 -26.57
N THR A 207 -29.34 50.37 -27.34
CA THR A 207 -30.54 51.20 -27.13
C THR A 207 -31.75 50.61 -27.85
N LEU A 208 -32.84 50.39 -27.11
CA LEU A 208 -34.13 49.98 -27.66
C LEU A 208 -34.88 51.23 -28.16
N SER A 209 -35.05 51.37 -29.47
CA SER A 209 -35.97 52.35 -30.06
C SER A 209 -37.38 51.74 -30.18
N GLN A 210 -38.42 52.51 -29.88
CA GLN A 210 -39.79 52.10 -30.23
C GLN A 210 -39.94 52.04 -31.76
N ALA A 211 -40.64 51.00 -32.23
CA ALA A 211 -40.99 50.82 -33.64
C ALA A 211 -42.07 51.81 -34.08
#